data_AF-A0A2L1GR89-F1
#
_entry.id   AF-A0A2L1GR89-F1
#
_cell.length_a   1.000
_cell.length_b   1.000
_cell.length_c   1.000
_cell.angle_alpha   90.00
_cell.angle_beta   90.00
_cell.angle_gamma   90.00
#
_symmetry.space_group_name_H-M   'P 1'
#
loop_
_entity.id
_entity.type
_entity.pdbx_description
1 polymer ?
#
loop_
_entity_poly.entity_id
_entity_poly.type
_entity_poly.pdbx_seq_one_letter_code
_entity_poly.pdbx_strand_id
1 'polypeptide(L)'
;MKRNGCRAVLPPGGFASFHFYTTYYNGSVTPAISTSGRGRPRAFDRNEALKAALRVFWQRGYAPASVAELCKAMGSNAPCLYAAFGSKAGLFLEALHFYENSYWDEPAQRLLAEPNLFRALVNFFTEAAHILLGPDSPCGCMVVLAASNVGDDAAPVMDEVHKLRLATCNLFAERLRRAVQDGQLAADCDIDAIAGKPELEAARELGAAIA
;
A
#
# COMPACT_ATOMS: atom_id res chain seq x y z
N MET A 1 50.34 16.14 23.52
CA MET A 1 49.05 16.32 24.21
C MET A 1 47.94 16.05 23.19
N LYS A 2 47.12 15.00 23.44
CA LYS A 2 45.76 14.66 22.91
C LYS A 2 45.52 14.81 21.37
N ARG A 3 45.52 13.74 20.57
CA ARG A 3 44.40 12.79 20.27
C ARG A 3 43.05 13.47 19.98
N ASN A 4 42.57 13.39 18.73
CA ASN A 4 41.40 12.58 18.34
C ASN A 4 41.04 12.81 16.87
N GLY A 5 41.19 11.75 16.05
CA GLY A 5 40.63 11.67 14.71
C GLY A 5 39.17 11.22 14.75
N CYS A 6 38.31 11.91 14.00
CA CYS A 6 36.99 11.40 13.66
C CYS A 6 37.10 10.61 12.36
N ARG A 7 37.25 9.29 12.51
CA ARG A 7 37.07 8.32 11.44
C ARG A 7 35.57 8.04 11.35
N ALA A 8 34.92 8.49 10.29
CA ALA A 8 33.56 8.06 9.99
C ALA A 8 33.61 6.58 9.59
N VAL A 9 33.05 5.73 10.44
CA VAL A 9 32.80 4.31 10.15
C VAL A 9 31.55 4.25 9.30
N LEU A 10 31.67 3.79 8.05
CA LEU A 10 30.53 3.39 7.22
C LEU A 10 29.93 2.10 7.81
N PRO A 11 28.60 2.00 8.03
CA PRO A 11 27.97 0.72 8.26
C PRO A 11 27.91 -0.09 6.94
N PRO A 12 28.19 -1.40 6.97
CA PRO A 12 28.01 -2.28 5.82
C PRO A 12 26.55 -2.73 5.73
N GLY A 13 26.02 -2.83 4.50
CA GLY A 13 24.72 -3.45 4.21
C GLY A 13 23.59 -2.45 4.04
N GLY A 14 23.50 -1.84 2.85
CA GLY A 14 22.36 -1.04 2.45
C GLY A 14 21.12 -1.91 2.21
N PHE A 15 20.07 -1.69 3.00
CA PHE A 15 18.73 -2.21 2.75
C PHE A 15 18.09 -1.47 1.57
N ALA A 16 18.52 -1.81 0.36
CA ALA A 16 17.98 -1.28 -0.89
C ALA A 16 16.71 -2.04 -1.30
N SER A 17 15.60 -1.84 -0.59
CA SER A 17 14.24 -2.18 -1.10
C SER A 17 13.10 -1.40 -0.45
N PHE A 18 13.39 -0.52 0.52
CA PHE A 18 12.37 0.26 1.25
C PHE A 18 11.76 1.44 0.48
N HIS A 19 12.15 1.64 -0.78
CA HIS A 19 11.69 2.76 -1.59
C HIS A 19 10.37 2.48 -2.34
N PHE A 20 9.83 1.26 -2.34
CA PHE A 20 8.65 1.01 -3.17
C PHE A 20 7.37 1.67 -2.64
N TYR A 21 7.15 1.70 -1.32
CA TYR A 21 5.96 2.33 -0.73
C TYR A 21 6.08 3.85 -0.54
N THR A 22 7.30 4.39 -0.36
CA THR A 22 7.52 5.81 -0.04
C THR A 22 7.80 6.71 -1.26
N THR A 23 8.22 6.16 -2.40
CA THR A 23 8.68 7.01 -3.53
C THR A 23 7.54 7.57 -4.39
N TYR A 24 6.29 7.17 -4.18
CA TYR A 24 5.14 7.65 -4.97
C TYR A 24 4.44 8.91 -4.44
N TYR A 25 4.83 9.44 -3.27
CA TYR A 25 4.23 10.66 -2.71
C TYR A 25 5.27 11.75 -2.42
N ASN A 26 5.84 12.32 -3.49
CA ASN A 26 6.50 13.64 -3.44
C ASN A 26 5.83 14.63 -4.43
N GLY A 27 4.51 14.50 -4.61
CA GLY A 27 3.68 15.46 -5.34
C GLY A 27 3.17 16.57 -4.42
N SER A 28 3.86 17.71 -4.43
CA SER A 28 3.46 19.04 -3.94
C SER A 28 2.07 19.18 -3.28
N VAL A 29 2.08 19.39 -1.96
CA VAL A 29 0.95 19.93 -1.19
C VAL A 29 0.67 21.37 -1.67
N THR A 30 -0.34 21.57 -2.51
CA THR A 30 -0.84 22.92 -2.82
C THR A 30 -1.66 23.46 -1.64
N PRO A 31 -1.44 24.71 -1.21
CA PRO A 31 -2.17 25.29 -0.08
C PRO A 31 -3.63 25.59 -0.46
N ALA A 32 -4.50 25.55 0.55
CA ALA A 32 -5.94 25.75 0.44
C ALA A 32 -6.31 27.12 -0.18
N ILE A 33 -7.16 27.10 -1.21
CA ILE A 33 -7.80 28.31 -1.73
C ILE A 33 -8.93 28.69 -0.78
N SER A 34 -8.83 29.89 -0.18
CA SER A 34 -9.91 30.50 0.58
C SER A 34 -10.56 31.61 -0.24
N THR A 35 -11.87 31.50 -0.47
CA THR A 35 -12.70 32.60 -0.98
C THR A 35 -13.78 32.91 0.05
N SER A 36 -13.68 34.08 0.68
CA SER A 36 -14.61 34.56 1.70
C SER A 36 -15.94 35.01 1.07
N GLY A 37 -17.02 34.30 1.41
CA GLY A 37 -18.42 34.69 1.13
C GLY A 37 -19.32 34.21 2.29
N ARG A 38 -20.33 35.01 2.64
CA ARG A 38 -21.09 34.95 3.91
C ARG A 38 -21.71 33.58 4.22
N GLY A 39 -21.54 33.18 5.49
CA GLY A 39 -22.00 31.92 6.09
C GLY A 39 -20.90 30.87 6.00
N ARG A 40 -19.99 30.80 6.99
CA ARG A 40 -18.81 29.91 6.96
C ARG A 40 -19.26 28.48 6.64
N PRO A 41 -19.07 27.99 5.40
CA PRO A 41 -19.46 26.63 5.05
C PRO A 41 -18.63 25.71 5.95
N ARG A 42 -19.17 24.53 6.32
CA ARG A 42 -18.35 23.48 6.95
C ARG A 42 -17.09 23.34 6.09
N ALA A 43 -15.94 23.68 6.67
CA ALA A 43 -14.69 23.62 5.94
C ALA A 43 -14.52 22.17 5.49
N PHE A 44 -14.39 21.96 4.18
CA PHE A 44 -14.09 20.65 3.63
C PHE A 44 -12.68 20.28 4.07
N ASP A 45 -12.58 19.28 4.95
CA ASP A 45 -11.31 18.68 5.33
C ASP A 45 -11.02 17.51 4.39
N ARG A 46 -10.01 17.68 3.53
CA ARG A 46 -9.62 16.70 2.52
C ARG A 46 -9.22 15.36 3.15
N ASN A 47 -8.57 15.37 4.30
CA ASN A 47 -8.09 14.15 4.96
C ASN A 47 -9.26 13.37 5.58
N GLU A 48 -10.18 14.06 6.24
CA GLU A 48 -11.39 13.42 6.77
C GLU A 48 -12.31 12.92 5.64
N ALA A 49 -12.39 13.66 4.53
CA ALA A 49 -13.05 13.20 3.32
C ALA A 49 -12.39 11.94 2.75
N LEU A 50 -11.06 11.88 2.67
CA LEU A 50 -10.33 10.71 2.19
C LEU A 50 -10.60 9.48 3.07
N LYS A 51 -10.55 9.61 4.40
CA LYS A 51 -10.88 8.52 5.34
C LYS A 51 -12.33 8.05 5.20
N ALA A 52 -13.26 8.97 4.95
CA ALA A 52 -14.66 8.62 4.71
C ALA A 52 -14.84 7.88 3.39
N ALA A 53 -14.19 8.32 2.32
CA ALA A 53 -14.20 7.65 1.03
C ALA A 53 -13.56 6.25 1.10
N LEU A 54 -12.44 6.11 1.81
CA LEU A 54 -11.78 4.84 2.07
C LEU A 54 -12.77 3.81 2.63
N ARG A 55 -13.54 4.16 3.67
CA ARG A 55 -14.51 3.23 4.27
C ARG A 55 -15.56 2.76 3.26
N VAL A 56 -16.04 3.65 2.40
CA VAL A 56 -17.01 3.30 1.35
C VAL A 56 -16.38 2.34 0.34
N PHE A 57 -15.19 2.66 -0.16
CA PHE A 57 -14.50 1.81 -1.13
C PHE A 57 -14.09 0.46 -0.57
N TRP A 58 -13.66 0.41 0.68
CA TRP A 58 -13.29 -0.85 1.33
C TRP A 58 -14.51 -1.77 1.49
N GLN A 59 -15.69 -1.22 1.80
CA GLN A 59 -16.92 -2.01 1.89
C GLN A 59 -17.50 -2.43 0.53
N ARG A 60 -17.38 -1.58 -0.48
CA ARG A 60 -18.13 -1.72 -1.75
C ARG A 60 -17.27 -2.12 -2.94
N GLY A 61 -15.96 -1.97 -2.84
CA GLY A 61 -15.05 -1.96 -3.99
C GLY A 61 -15.17 -0.66 -4.80
N TYR A 62 -14.36 -0.56 -5.86
CA TYR A 62 -14.28 0.64 -6.70
C TYR A 62 -15.56 0.90 -7.50
N ALA A 63 -15.96 0.00 -8.41
CA ALA A 63 -17.05 0.30 -9.34
C ALA A 63 -18.41 0.49 -8.64
N PRO A 64 -18.82 -0.34 -7.67
CA PRO A 64 -20.13 -0.22 -7.03
C PRO A 64 -20.29 1.06 -6.19
N ALA A 65 -19.20 1.67 -5.70
CA ALA A 65 -19.27 2.90 -4.93
C ALA A 65 -19.67 4.10 -5.81
N SER A 66 -20.91 4.58 -5.72
CA SER A 66 -21.34 5.71 -6.55
C SER A 66 -20.72 7.04 -6.10
N VAL A 67 -20.57 7.99 -7.02
CA VAL A 67 -20.10 9.36 -6.71
C VAL A 67 -21.04 10.04 -5.68
N ALA A 68 -22.34 9.78 -5.78
CA ALA A 68 -23.33 10.31 -4.84
C ALA A 68 -23.12 9.76 -3.41
N GLU A 69 -22.89 8.46 -3.26
CA GLU A 69 -22.59 7.85 -1.96
C GLU A 69 -21.27 8.36 -1.38
N LEU A 70 -20.23 8.49 -2.21
CA LEU A 70 -18.95 9.06 -1.81
C LEU A 70 -19.11 10.50 -1.31
N CYS A 71 -19.79 11.36 -2.07
CA CYS A 71 -20.07 12.73 -1.64
C CYS A 71 -20.85 12.79 -0.33
N LYS A 72 -21.86 11.94 -0.17
CA LYS A 72 -22.64 11.83 1.08
C LYS A 72 -21.75 11.44 2.26
N ALA A 73 -20.90 10.42 2.11
CA ALA A 73 -20.01 9.96 3.16
C ALA A 73 -18.95 11.01 3.55
N MET A 74 -18.42 11.72 2.55
CA MET A 74 -17.43 12.79 2.76
C MET A 74 -18.03 14.10 3.29
N GLY A 75 -19.36 14.23 3.33
CA GLY A 75 -20.02 15.51 3.62
C GLY A 75 -19.72 16.59 2.58
N SER A 76 -19.56 16.19 1.32
CA SER A 76 -19.17 17.06 0.19
C SER A 76 -20.19 16.98 -0.96
N ASN A 77 -19.85 17.59 -2.10
CA ASN A 77 -20.61 17.51 -3.34
C ASN A 77 -19.69 17.11 -4.50
N ALA A 78 -20.26 16.74 -5.65
CA ALA A 78 -19.50 16.26 -6.80
C ALA A 78 -18.46 17.30 -7.31
N PRO A 79 -18.79 18.59 -7.45
CA PRO A 79 -17.79 19.61 -7.79
C PRO A 79 -16.58 19.65 -6.84
N CYS A 80 -16.80 19.59 -5.53
CA CYS A 80 -15.72 19.58 -4.54
C CYS A 80 -14.87 18.30 -4.61
N LEU A 81 -15.51 17.14 -4.81
CA LEU A 81 -14.79 15.87 -5.01
C LEU A 81 -13.85 15.97 -6.21
N TYR A 82 -14.38 16.38 -7.37
CA TYR A 82 -13.56 16.48 -8.59
C TYR A 82 -12.50 17.58 -8.49
N ALA A 83 -12.78 18.69 -7.82
CA ALA A 83 -11.78 19.73 -7.57
C ALA A 83 -10.64 19.25 -6.65
N ALA A 84 -10.93 18.40 -5.65
CA ALA A 84 -9.95 17.95 -4.66
C ALA A 84 -9.14 16.70 -5.07
N PHE A 85 -9.72 15.84 -5.91
CA PHE A 85 -9.17 14.53 -6.25
C PHE A 85 -9.12 14.24 -7.75
N GLY A 86 -9.59 15.17 -8.59
CA GLY A 86 -9.60 15.07 -10.06
C GLY A 86 -10.67 14.14 -10.61
N SER A 87 -10.74 12.90 -10.13
CA SER A 87 -11.68 11.87 -10.58
C SER A 87 -12.04 10.89 -9.45
N LYS A 88 -13.06 10.05 -9.67
CA LYS A 88 -13.35 8.92 -8.77
C LYS A 88 -12.16 7.95 -8.69
N ALA A 89 -11.50 7.70 -9.82
CA ALA A 89 -10.29 6.86 -9.87
C ALA A 89 -9.14 7.49 -9.06
N GLY A 90 -8.92 8.80 -9.19
CA GLY A 90 -7.92 9.53 -8.40
C GLY A 90 -8.18 9.43 -6.89
N LEU A 91 -9.42 9.69 -6.48
CA LEU A 91 -9.85 9.51 -5.09
C LEU A 91 -9.64 8.07 -4.60
N PHE A 92 -9.94 7.07 -5.42
CA PHE A 92 -9.75 5.67 -5.08
C PHE A 92 -8.27 5.32 -4.88
N LEU A 93 -7.40 5.74 -5.80
CA LEU A 93 -5.95 5.49 -5.72
C LEU A 93 -5.36 6.13 -4.46
N GLU A 94 -5.73 7.37 -4.16
CA GLU A 94 -5.29 8.02 -2.92
C GLU A 94 -5.81 7.30 -1.66
N ALA A 95 -7.05 6.82 -1.68
CA ALA A 95 -7.60 6.05 -0.57
C ALA A 95 -6.88 4.70 -0.41
N LEU A 96 -6.52 4.07 -1.53
CA LEU A 96 -5.79 2.81 -1.55
C LEU A 96 -4.37 2.98 -0.99
N HIS A 97 -3.66 4.03 -1.39
CA HIS A 97 -2.33 4.33 -0.81
C HIS A 97 -2.41 4.68 0.67
N PHE A 98 -3.42 5.45 1.08
CA PHE A 98 -3.65 5.70 2.51
C PHE A 98 -3.91 4.40 3.27
N TYR A 99 -4.68 3.46 2.70
CA TYR A 99 -4.92 2.14 3.27
C TYR A 99 -3.62 1.34 3.43
N GLU A 100 -2.82 1.22 2.37
CA GLU A 100 -1.53 0.51 2.44
C GLU A 100 -0.62 1.08 3.53
N ASN A 101 -0.45 2.40 3.55
CA ASN A 101 0.43 3.06 4.51
C ASN A 101 -0.08 2.95 5.96
N SER A 102 -1.40 2.95 6.15
CA SER A 102 -1.99 2.94 7.49
C SER A 102 -2.05 1.55 8.11
N TYR A 103 -2.17 0.50 7.29
CA TYR A 103 -2.46 -0.84 7.77
C TYR A 103 -1.34 -1.85 7.47
N TRP A 104 -0.56 -1.69 6.41
CA TRP A 104 0.36 -2.73 5.92
C TRP A 104 1.84 -2.37 6.01
N ASP A 105 2.20 -1.09 5.99
CA ASP A 105 3.60 -0.64 6.12
C ASP A 105 4.26 -1.26 7.35
N GLU A 106 3.69 -1.03 8.53
CA GLU A 106 4.22 -1.50 9.80
C GLU A 106 4.36 -3.05 9.89
N PRO A 107 3.30 -3.84 9.60
CA PRO A 107 3.42 -5.30 9.52
C PRO A 107 4.51 -5.77 8.56
N ALA A 108 4.65 -5.14 7.39
CA ALA A 108 5.69 -5.48 6.42
C ALA A 108 7.10 -5.23 6.98
N GLN A 109 7.32 -4.12 7.71
CA GLN A 109 8.61 -3.87 8.35
C GLN A 109 8.93 -4.93 9.41
N ARG A 110 7.92 -5.30 10.23
CA ARG A 110 8.08 -6.32 11.27
C ARG A 110 8.39 -7.70 10.69
N LEU A 111 7.73 -8.08 9.59
CA LEU A 111 8.00 -9.31 8.85
C LEU A 111 9.47 -9.40 8.42
N LEU A 112 10.01 -8.31 7.87
CA LEU A 112 11.40 -8.25 7.40
C LEU A 112 12.42 -8.17 8.54
N ALA A 113 12.09 -7.48 9.62
CA ALA A 113 13.00 -7.25 10.75
C ALA A 113 13.18 -8.51 11.61
N GLU A 114 12.14 -9.33 11.75
CA GLU A 114 12.12 -10.52 12.61
C GLU A 114 13.10 -11.61 12.13
N PRO A 115 14.16 -11.95 12.90
CA PRO A 115 15.17 -12.93 12.48
C PRO A 115 14.62 -14.34 12.25
N ASN A 116 13.69 -14.81 13.10
CA ASN A 116 13.14 -16.16 12.99
C ASN A 116 11.97 -16.18 11.99
N LEU A 117 12.08 -16.97 10.91
CA LEU A 117 11.07 -17.01 9.84
C LEU A 117 9.70 -17.42 10.37
N PHE A 118 9.65 -18.48 11.17
CA PHE A 118 8.38 -18.99 11.68
C PHE A 118 7.65 -17.92 12.50
N ARG A 119 8.37 -17.25 13.41
CA ARG A 119 7.83 -16.13 14.20
C ARG A 119 7.42 -14.96 13.33
N ALA A 120 8.19 -14.63 12.29
CA ALA A 120 7.87 -13.55 11.36
C ALA A 120 6.52 -13.80 10.66
N LEU A 121 6.33 -15.01 10.13
CA LEU A 121 5.11 -15.41 9.44
C LEU A 121 3.90 -15.48 10.39
N VAL A 122 4.07 -16.10 11.57
CA VAL A 122 3.00 -16.19 12.57
C VAL A 122 2.53 -14.80 12.99
N ASN A 123 3.46 -13.89 13.30
CA ASN A 123 3.11 -12.53 13.69
C ASN A 123 2.42 -11.79 12.55
N PHE A 124 2.97 -11.84 11.33
CA PHE A 124 2.38 -11.16 10.18
C PHE A 124 0.96 -11.64 9.88
N PHE A 125 0.71 -12.95 9.83
CA PHE A 125 -0.63 -13.46 9.53
C PHE A 125 -1.62 -13.25 10.68
N THR A 126 -1.14 -13.19 11.92
CA THR A 126 -1.99 -12.81 13.07
C THR A 126 -2.41 -11.35 12.96
N GLU A 127 -1.47 -10.44 12.69
CA GLU A 127 -1.77 -9.02 12.46
C GLU A 127 -2.67 -8.82 11.24
N ALA A 128 -2.42 -9.53 10.15
CA ALA A 128 -3.26 -9.52 8.95
C ALA A 128 -4.69 -9.96 9.28
N ALA A 129 -4.88 -11.00 10.08
CA ALA A 129 -6.21 -11.42 10.53
C ALA A 129 -6.90 -10.32 11.34
N HIS A 130 -6.18 -9.59 12.20
CA HIS A 130 -6.74 -8.46 12.95
C HIS A 130 -7.12 -7.28 12.04
N ILE A 131 -6.30 -6.95 11.05
CA ILE A 131 -6.59 -5.88 10.08
C ILE A 131 -7.82 -6.24 9.23
N LEU A 132 -7.87 -7.49 8.76
CA LEU A 132 -8.87 -7.94 7.79
C LEU A 132 -10.20 -8.37 8.42
N LEU A 133 -10.22 -8.68 9.72
CA LEU A 133 -11.39 -9.18 10.45
C LEU A 133 -11.74 -8.32 11.68
N GLY A 134 -11.04 -7.19 11.87
CA GLY A 134 -11.20 -6.33 13.03
C GLY A 134 -12.59 -5.71 13.11
N PRO A 135 -13.15 -5.49 14.31
CA PRO A 135 -14.49 -4.94 14.49
C PRO A 135 -14.62 -3.49 13.95
N ASP A 136 -13.50 -2.77 13.89
CA ASP A 136 -13.44 -1.37 13.46
C ASP A 136 -13.16 -1.21 11.95
N SER A 137 -12.97 -2.31 11.21
CA SER A 137 -12.62 -2.29 9.78
C SER A 137 -13.57 -3.18 8.96
N PRO A 138 -13.93 -2.78 7.72
CA PRO A 138 -14.65 -3.66 6.82
C PRO A 138 -13.88 -4.97 6.57
N CYS A 139 -14.61 -6.09 6.53
CA CYS A 139 -14.00 -7.40 6.33
C CYS A 139 -13.33 -7.51 4.95
N GLY A 140 -12.12 -8.07 4.92
CA GLY A 140 -11.39 -8.38 3.69
C GLY A 140 -10.40 -7.30 3.24
N CYS A 141 -9.59 -7.64 2.23
CA CYS A 141 -8.53 -6.77 1.74
C CYS A 141 -9.08 -5.84 0.66
N MET A 142 -8.90 -4.52 0.82
CA MET A 142 -9.36 -3.53 -0.15
C MET A 142 -8.76 -3.76 -1.54
N VAL A 143 -7.48 -4.16 -1.62
CA VAL A 143 -6.79 -4.49 -2.89
C VAL A 143 -7.50 -5.63 -3.62
N VAL A 144 -7.90 -6.68 -2.90
CA VAL A 144 -8.58 -7.85 -3.48
C VAL A 144 -10.02 -7.51 -3.86
N LEU A 145 -10.75 -6.80 -3.00
CA LEU A 145 -12.15 -6.41 -3.25
C LEU A 145 -12.28 -5.42 -4.42
N ALA A 146 -11.25 -4.59 -4.62
CA ALA A 146 -11.17 -3.69 -5.76
C ALA A 146 -11.01 -4.45 -7.07
N ALA A 147 -10.14 -5.46 -7.12
CA ALA A 147 -9.86 -6.24 -8.33
C ALA A 147 -11.09 -6.95 -8.92
N SER A 148 -12.03 -7.38 -8.07
CA SER A 148 -13.15 -8.24 -8.48
C SER A 148 -14.28 -7.52 -9.23
N ASN A 149 -14.28 -6.17 -9.27
CA ASN A 149 -15.47 -5.40 -9.67
C ASN A 149 -15.16 -4.28 -10.66
N VAL A 150 -14.18 -4.41 -11.55
CA VAL A 150 -13.74 -3.30 -12.40
C VAL A 150 -14.25 -3.44 -13.84
N GLY A 151 -14.89 -2.39 -14.37
CA GLY A 151 -15.23 -2.25 -15.79
C GLY A 151 -14.13 -1.50 -16.57
N ASP A 152 -14.29 -1.40 -17.89
CA ASP A 152 -13.22 -0.95 -18.82
C ASP A 152 -12.61 0.44 -18.51
N ASP A 153 -13.37 1.35 -17.87
CA ASP A 153 -12.92 2.73 -17.54
C ASP A 153 -11.98 2.83 -16.33
N ALA A 154 -11.40 1.72 -15.86
CA ALA A 154 -10.59 1.69 -14.66
C ALA A 154 -9.28 0.92 -14.79
N ALA A 155 -8.68 0.97 -15.98
CA ALA A 155 -7.33 0.48 -16.23
C ALA A 155 -6.29 1.02 -15.22
N PRO A 156 -6.25 2.33 -14.86
CA PRO A 156 -5.28 2.82 -13.86
C PRO A 156 -5.46 2.21 -12.46
N VAL A 157 -6.70 1.87 -12.09
CA VAL A 157 -7.02 1.21 -10.83
C VAL A 157 -6.54 -0.24 -10.86
N MET A 158 -6.77 -0.95 -11.96
CA MET A 158 -6.32 -2.32 -12.13
C MET A 158 -4.80 -2.42 -12.13
N ASP A 159 -4.11 -1.52 -12.83
CA ASP A 159 -2.66 -1.47 -12.85
C ASP A 159 -2.09 -1.29 -11.44
N GLU A 160 -2.68 -0.38 -10.65
CA GLU A 160 -2.20 -0.14 -9.29
C GLU A 160 -2.48 -1.32 -8.35
N VAL A 161 -3.68 -1.88 -8.40
CA VAL A 161 -4.04 -3.09 -7.65
C VAL A 161 -3.11 -4.26 -8.00
N HIS A 162 -2.77 -4.41 -9.27
CA HIS A 162 -1.83 -5.42 -9.74
C HIS A 162 -0.42 -5.19 -9.18
N LYS A 163 0.09 -3.95 -9.24
CA LYS A 163 1.39 -3.60 -8.64
C LYS A 163 1.42 -3.90 -7.13
N LEU A 164 0.37 -3.58 -6.39
CA LEU A 164 0.32 -3.84 -4.94
C LEU A 164 0.32 -5.34 -4.62
N ARG A 165 -0.38 -6.15 -5.43
CA ARG A 165 -0.33 -7.62 -5.31
C ARG A 165 1.08 -8.15 -5.56
N LEU A 166 1.73 -7.70 -6.63
CA LEU A 166 3.09 -8.09 -6.94
C LEU A 166 4.09 -7.61 -5.88
N ALA A 167 3.92 -6.39 -5.36
CA ALA A 167 4.73 -5.87 -4.25
C ALA A 167 4.62 -6.75 -3.00
N THR A 168 3.41 -7.23 -2.68
CA THR A 168 3.19 -8.19 -1.60
C THR A 168 3.93 -9.51 -1.84
N CYS A 169 3.84 -10.07 -3.05
CA CYS A 169 4.59 -11.29 -3.40
C CYS A 169 6.10 -11.08 -3.29
N ASN A 170 6.61 -9.93 -3.76
CA ASN A 170 8.02 -9.57 -3.66
C ASN A 170 8.50 -9.46 -2.22
N LEU A 171 7.68 -8.89 -1.32
CA LEU A 171 7.97 -8.81 0.12
C LEU A 171 8.18 -10.19 0.73
N PHE A 172 7.27 -11.13 0.46
CA PHE A 172 7.40 -12.52 0.94
C PHE A 172 8.58 -13.24 0.31
N ALA A 173 8.80 -13.10 -1.00
CA ALA A 173 9.93 -13.70 -1.69
C ALA A 173 11.25 -13.23 -1.08
N GLU A 174 11.38 -11.93 -0.79
CA GLU A 174 12.56 -11.38 -0.13
C GLU A 174 12.77 -11.98 1.26
N ARG A 175 11.70 -12.07 2.06
CA ARG A 175 11.79 -12.67 3.40
C ARG A 175 12.21 -14.14 3.35
N LEU A 176 11.72 -14.89 2.36
CA LEU A 176 12.03 -16.31 2.17
C LEU A 176 13.46 -16.51 1.65
N ARG A 177 13.96 -15.66 0.73
CA ARG A 177 15.37 -15.67 0.30
C ARG A 177 16.33 -15.48 1.47
N ARG A 178 16.04 -14.51 2.34
CA ARG A 178 16.81 -14.33 3.58
C ARG A 178 16.77 -15.58 4.46
N ALA A 179 15.62 -16.24 4.58
CA ALA A 179 15.51 -17.46 5.38
C ALA A 179 16.36 -18.62 4.83
N VAL A 180 16.50 -18.74 3.50
CA VAL A 180 17.43 -19.70 2.89
C VAL A 180 18.87 -19.35 3.22
N GLN A 181 19.26 -18.07 3.09
CA GLN A 181 20.61 -17.60 3.43
C GLN A 181 20.97 -17.85 4.91
N ASP A 182 19.99 -17.66 5.80
CA ASP A 182 20.13 -17.87 7.24
C ASP A 182 20.01 -19.37 7.63
N GLY A 183 19.84 -20.28 6.67
CA GLY A 183 19.74 -21.73 6.90
C GLY A 183 18.43 -22.19 7.56
N GLN A 184 17.39 -21.36 7.54
CA GLN A 184 16.06 -21.65 8.10
C GLN A 184 15.13 -22.36 7.10
N LEU A 185 15.47 -22.34 5.82
CA LEU A 185 14.79 -23.07 4.74
C LEU A 185 15.80 -23.85 3.90
N ALA A 186 15.33 -24.89 3.21
CA ALA A 186 16.15 -25.67 2.28
C ALA A 186 16.59 -24.80 1.08
N ALA A 187 17.78 -25.07 0.56
CA ALA A 187 18.38 -24.28 -0.51
C ALA A 187 17.69 -24.46 -1.88
N ASP A 188 16.97 -25.56 -2.07
CA ASP A 188 16.22 -25.93 -3.28
C ASP A 188 14.73 -25.55 -3.20
N CYS A 189 14.35 -24.76 -2.19
CA CYS A 189 12.98 -24.32 -2.00
C CYS A 189 12.53 -23.39 -3.12
N ASP A 190 11.37 -23.65 -3.72
CA ASP A 190 10.77 -22.78 -4.73
C ASP A 190 10.15 -21.54 -4.06
N ILE A 191 10.98 -20.50 -3.94
CA ILE A 191 10.61 -19.26 -3.26
C ILE A 191 9.47 -18.53 -3.97
N ASP A 192 9.50 -18.49 -5.31
CA ASP A 192 8.53 -17.72 -6.08
C ASP A 192 7.16 -18.38 -6.01
N ALA A 193 7.09 -19.72 -6.05
CA ALA A 193 5.86 -20.45 -5.83
C ALA A 193 5.28 -20.23 -4.42
N ILE A 194 6.12 -20.28 -3.38
CA ILE A 194 5.66 -20.08 -1.98
C ILE A 194 5.24 -18.63 -1.73
N ALA A 195 5.93 -17.66 -2.34
CA ALA A 195 5.57 -16.25 -2.28
C ALA A 195 4.32 -15.90 -3.12
N GLY A 196 3.81 -16.86 -3.90
CA GLY A 196 2.64 -16.67 -4.75
C GLY A 196 2.89 -15.75 -5.94
N LYS A 197 4.13 -15.65 -6.43
CA LYS A 197 4.43 -14.89 -7.65
C LYS A 197 3.73 -15.54 -8.85
N PRO A 198 3.05 -14.78 -9.71
CA PRO A 198 2.55 -15.30 -10.97
C PRO A 198 3.70 -15.84 -11.83
N GLU A 199 3.56 -17.05 -12.36
CA GLU A 199 4.57 -17.72 -13.19
C GLU A 199 5.06 -16.86 -14.37
N LEU A 200 4.18 -16.01 -14.91
CA LEU A 200 4.47 -15.10 -16.02
C LEU A 200 5.44 -13.96 -15.64
N GLU A 201 5.40 -13.51 -14.38
CA GLU A 201 6.28 -12.45 -13.87
C GLU A 201 7.63 -13.00 -13.42
N ALA A 202 7.64 -14.19 -12.80
CA ALA A 202 8.87 -14.91 -12.49
C ALA A 202 9.71 -15.14 -13.76
N ALA A 203 9.07 -15.54 -14.86
CA ALA A 203 9.73 -15.72 -16.16
C ALA A 203 10.29 -14.41 -16.77
N ARG A 204 9.63 -13.27 -16.55
CA ARG A 204 10.09 -11.98 -17.09
C ARG A 204 11.31 -11.42 -16.35
N GLU A 205 11.38 -11.63 -15.03
CA GLU A 205 12.55 -11.25 -14.23
C GLU A 205 13.77 -12.15 -14.53
N LEU A 206 13.56 -13.46 -14.71
CA LEU A 206 14.60 -14.40 -15.18
C LEU A 206 15.13 -14.03 -16.57
N GLY A 207 14.25 -13.61 -17.49
CA GLY A 207 14.66 -13.15 -18.82
C GLY A 207 15.44 -11.83 -18.82
N ALA A 208 15.14 -10.93 -17.87
CA ALA A 208 15.85 -9.65 -17.73
C ALA A 208 17.22 -9.77 -17.02
N ALA A 209 17.41 -10.80 -16.20
CA ALA A 209 18.69 -11.05 -15.51
C ALA A 209 19.74 -11.76 -16.40
N ILE A 210 19.33 -12.26 -17.58
CA ILE A 210 20.17 -12.99 -18.53
C ILE A 210 20.59 -12.10 -19.73
N ALA A 211 20.05 -10.89 -19.84
CA ALA A 211 20.37 -9.89 -20.86
C ALA A 211 21.30 -8.79 -20.32
#